data_AF-A0A6P0HR65-F1
#
_entry.id   AF-A0A6P0HR65-F1
#
_cell.length_a   1.000
_cell.length_b   1.000
_cell.length_c   1.000
_cell.angle_alpha   90.00
_cell.angle_beta   90.00
_cell.angle_gamma   90.00
#
_symmetry.space_group_name_H-M   'P 1'
#
loop_
_entity.id
_entity.type
_entity.pdbx_description
1 polymer ?
#
loop_
_entity_poly.entity_id
_entity_poly.type
_entity_poly.pdbx_seq_one_letter_code
_entity_poly.pdbx_strand_id
1 'polypeptide(L)'
;MTDGTPDPLPDGLMDAFWDYEAALMSDDLAALDRLFAPGPATLRTDAAGTLVGHDQISAFRGGRGGAPRRTVVDIQVQVVDDGNALVVATTELARGGRGAQTQLWQRQRDGWVVTAAHVSVSPPAIDTRVWRVVGDPLVTGAEDGPLARETIAVKDLFAVAGQKVGAGSPAYLAAAPVETRTARAVQKLLDAGADVTGIARTDEFAWSLFGDNAHYGTPPNPHAPRRLSGGSTSGSATATSLGHTSIALGTDTGGSIRVPASWQGLWGIRTSRNAVARDGLLALAPTFDTVGWATRDPDLLARVGDVLLPPAPPPATSDVVLATDLLALAAPDVRAAIEEFARGWGNVVREPFDAHDLDAWRTTFTLVQSAEAWKQHATWVASRLHTLTPAVRGRFEAAARLDPAEVNAAAHSLTRLRLEIRHRVADRIVLLPTTPTVAPLPGGADQSLRETMLGLTSIAGIGGLPAVTVPLRTAEGLPCGVCLVAAPGRDRDLLALARTIPRPA
;
A
#
# COMPACT_ATOMS: atom_id res chain seq x y z
N MET A 1 -39.97 -12.40 34.47
CA MET A 1 -40.63 -12.31 33.15
C MET A 1 -41.37 -11.00 33.15
N THR A 2 -40.71 -9.94 32.69
CA THR A 2 -41.29 -8.60 32.54
C THR A 2 -42.19 -8.59 31.31
N ASP A 3 -43.36 -8.00 31.48
CA ASP A 3 -44.44 -7.88 30.51
C ASP A 3 -43.93 -7.21 29.22
N GLY A 4 -44.16 -7.85 28.08
CA GLY A 4 -43.49 -7.57 26.81
C GLY A 4 -44.02 -6.37 26.03
N THR A 5 -44.47 -5.31 26.71
CA THR A 5 -44.76 -4.03 26.05
C THR A 5 -43.47 -3.24 25.89
N PRO A 6 -43.02 -2.92 24.66
CA PRO A 6 -41.84 -2.10 24.47
C PRO A 6 -42.01 -0.74 25.16
N ASP A 7 -40.97 -0.28 25.86
CA ASP A 7 -40.98 1.04 26.48
C ASP A 7 -41.34 2.11 25.44
N PRO A 8 -42.15 3.11 25.81
CA PRO A 8 -42.49 4.20 24.90
C PRO A 8 -41.21 4.91 24.44
N LEU A 9 -41.17 5.28 23.16
CA LEU A 9 -40.02 5.98 22.59
C LEU A 9 -39.84 7.35 23.28
N PRO A 10 -38.60 7.74 23.65
CA PRO A 10 -38.35 9.05 24.22
C PRO A 10 -38.75 10.19 23.28
N ASP A 11 -39.37 11.24 23.83
CA ASP A 11 -39.85 12.38 23.05
C ASP A 11 -38.75 13.03 22.20
N GLY A 12 -39.06 13.29 20.93
CA GLY A 12 -38.19 13.97 19.97
C GLY A 12 -37.01 13.15 19.43
N LEU A 13 -36.82 11.90 19.88
CA LEU A 13 -35.73 11.04 19.38
C LEU A 13 -35.88 10.74 17.90
N MET A 14 -37.09 10.36 17.47
CA MET A 14 -37.35 10.00 16.08
C MET A 14 -37.33 11.20 15.14
N ASP A 15 -37.74 12.38 15.62
CA ASP A 15 -37.63 13.62 14.85
C ASP A 15 -36.15 13.95 14.58
N ALA A 16 -35.30 13.87 15.61
CA ALA A 16 -33.86 14.07 15.46
C ALA A 16 -33.21 13.04 14.52
N PHE A 17 -33.65 11.78 14.57
CA PHE A 17 -33.20 10.75 13.63
C PHE A 17 -33.58 11.08 12.17
N TRP A 18 -34.80 11.55 11.93
CA TRP A 18 -35.23 11.93 10.58
C TRP A 18 -34.58 13.22 10.08
N ASP A 19 -34.32 14.18 10.98
CA ASP A 19 -33.51 15.37 10.69
C ASP A 19 -32.08 14.96 10.28
N TYR A 20 -31.50 13.98 10.96
CA TYR A 20 -30.21 13.41 10.58
C TYR A 20 -30.25 12.79 9.18
N GLU A 21 -31.25 11.97 8.87
CA GLU A 21 -31.36 11.32 7.56
C GLU A 21 -31.61 12.35 6.45
N ALA A 22 -32.44 13.35 6.70
CA ALA A 22 -32.68 14.45 5.78
C ALA A 22 -31.39 15.25 5.50
N ALA A 23 -30.66 15.63 6.55
CA ALA A 23 -29.38 16.33 6.45
C ALA A 23 -28.33 15.48 5.70
N LEU A 24 -28.33 14.17 5.90
CA LEU A 24 -27.43 13.26 5.20
C LEU A 24 -27.76 13.18 3.71
N MET A 25 -29.04 13.16 3.33
CA MET A 25 -29.49 13.08 1.94
C MET A 25 -29.37 14.40 1.18
N SER A 26 -29.42 15.53 1.89
CA SER A 26 -29.21 16.87 1.32
C SER A 26 -27.75 17.34 1.35
N ASP A 27 -26.85 16.56 1.95
CA ASP A 27 -25.46 16.92 2.22
C ASP A 27 -25.31 18.21 3.07
N ASP A 28 -26.24 18.43 4.01
CA ASP A 28 -26.19 19.54 4.97
C ASP A 28 -25.17 19.24 6.07
N LEU A 29 -23.92 19.60 5.80
CA LEU A 29 -22.80 19.40 6.72
C LEU A 29 -23.02 20.11 8.07
N ALA A 30 -23.65 21.29 8.07
CA ALA A 30 -23.86 22.07 9.29
C ALA A 30 -24.91 21.41 10.20
N ALA A 31 -25.99 20.87 9.63
CA ALA A 31 -26.98 20.10 10.40
C ALA A 31 -26.38 18.80 10.93
N LEU A 32 -25.64 18.06 10.10
CA LEU A 32 -24.96 16.83 10.52
C LEU A 32 -23.95 17.08 11.66
N ASP A 33 -23.24 18.20 11.61
CA ASP A 33 -22.26 18.62 12.62
C ASP A 33 -22.92 18.89 13.98
N ARG A 34 -24.05 19.62 13.99
CA ARG A 34 -24.85 19.89 15.20
C ARG A 34 -25.46 18.64 15.82
N LEU A 35 -25.83 17.66 14.98
CA LEU A 35 -26.43 16.39 15.41
C LEU A 35 -25.42 15.42 16.00
N PHE A 36 -24.12 15.74 16.01
CA PHE A 36 -23.09 14.92 16.66
C PHE A 36 -22.67 15.57 17.97
N ALA A 37 -22.53 14.76 19.02
CA ALA A 37 -22.13 15.25 20.33
C ALA A 37 -20.76 15.93 20.23
N PRO A 38 -20.58 17.11 20.84
CA PRO A 38 -19.27 17.76 20.87
C PRO A 38 -18.31 16.99 21.78
N GLY A 39 -17.02 17.08 21.48
CA GLY A 39 -15.96 16.60 22.37
C GLY A 39 -15.19 15.38 21.87
N PRO A 40 -14.18 14.95 22.65
CA PRO A 40 -13.18 13.98 22.22
C PRO A 40 -13.65 12.52 22.26
N ALA A 41 -14.79 12.23 22.89
CA ALA A 41 -15.30 10.87 23.07
C ALA A 41 -16.26 10.42 21.95
N THR A 42 -16.68 11.32 21.06
CA THR A 42 -17.66 11.01 20.01
C THR A 42 -17.06 10.06 18.97
N LEU A 43 -17.77 8.98 18.65
CA LEU A 43 -17.27 7.92 17.78
C LEU A 43 -18.01 7.87 16.44
N ARG A 44 -17.26 7.59 15.38
CA ARG A 44 -17.86 7.18 14.10
C ARG A 44 -17.04 6.09 13.43
N THR A 45 -17.68 5.00 13.05
CA THR A 45 -17.04 3.83 12.45
C THR A 45 -17.70 3.45 11.13
N ASP A 46 -16.91 2.93 10.20
CA ASP A 46 -17.33 2.23 9.00
C ASP A 46 -16.32 1.14 8.64
N ALA A 47 -16.46 0.54 7.46
CA ALA A 47 -15.52 -0.46 6.94
C ALA A 47 -14.07 0.04 6.77
N ALA A 48 -13.84 1.36 6.74
CA ALA A 48 -12.50 1.93 6.66
C ALA A 48 -11.87 2.12 8.05
N GLY A 49 -12.66 2.16 9.14
CA GLY A 49 -12.17 2.22 10.52
C GLY A 49 -12.82 3.33 11.36
N THR A 50 -12.44 3.40 12.64
CA THR A 50 -13.03 4.33 13.62
C THR A 50 -12.40 5.73 13.57
N LEU A 51 -13.23 6.76 13.72
CA LEU A 51 -12.87 8.16 13.99
C LEU A 51 -13.25 8.46 15.44
N VAL A 52 -12.39 9.19 16.14
CA VAL A 52 -12.56 9.54 17.56
C VAL A 52 -12.47 11.05 17.72
N GLY A 53 -13.50 11.64 18.29
CA GLY A 53 -13.64 13.09 18.49
C GLY A 53 -14.46 13.77 17.39
N HIS A 54 -15.26 14.75 17.81
CA HIS A 54 -16.14 15.54 16.93
C HIS A 54 -15.37 16.16 15.76
N ASP A 55 -14.27 16.87 16.02
CA ASP A 55 -13.47 17.54 14.99
C ASP A 55 -13.00 16.59 13.87
N GLN A 56 -12.60 15.36 14.20
CA GLN A 56 -12.17 14.37 13.20
C GLN A 56 -13.34 13.91 12.32
N ILE A 57 -14.53 13.80 12.90
CA ILE A 57 -15.75 13.41 12.20
C ILE A 57 -16.21 14.53 11.27
N SER A 58 -16.14 15.78 11.73
CA SER A 58 -16.49 16.97 10.95
C SER A 58 -15.53 17.18 9.78
N ALA A 59 -14.22 17.05 10.01
CA ALA A 59 -13.21 17.10 8.96
C ALA A 59 -13.42 15.98 7.92
N PHE A 60 -13.71 14.75 8.37
CA PHE A 60 -14.03 13.64 7.48
C PHE A 60 -15.26 13.92 6.59
N ARG A 61 -16.29 14.56 7.16
CA ARG A 61 -17.51 14.92 6.42
C ARG A 61 -17.29 16.03 5.41
N GLY A 62 -16.53 17.05 5.77
CA GLY A 62 -16.16 18.13 4.84
C GLY A 62 -15.28 17.65 3.67
N GLY A 63 -14.53 16.58 3.88
CA GLY A 63 -13.66 15.99 2.85
C GLY A 63 -14.31 14.91 1.98
N ARG A 64 -15.49 14.39 2.33
CA ARG A 64 -16.22 13.40 1.50
C ARG A 64 -17.20 14.11 0.57
N GLY A 65 -17.50 13.47 -0.57
CA GLY A 65 -18.74 13.80 -1.29
C GLY A 65 -19.98 13.35 -0.52
N GLY A 66 -21.15 13.77 -0.98
CA GLY A 66 -22.44 13.38 -0.39
C GLY A 66 -22.61 11.87 -0.22
N ALA A 67 -23.40 11.48 0.79
CA ALA A 67 -23.68 10.07 1.05
C ALA A 67 -24.38 9.40 -0.13
N PRO A 68 -24.18 8.09 -0.36
CA PRO A 68 -24.93 7.37 -1.38
C PRO A 68 -26.44 7.52 -1.13
N ARG A 69 -27.19 7.85 -2.19
CA ARG A 69 -28.66 7.90 -2.12
C ARG A 69 -29.21 6.57 -1.62
N ARG A 70 -30.13 6.64 -0.67
CA ARG A 70 -30.71 5.48 0.00
C ARG A 70 -32.10 5.79 0.54
N THR A 71 -32.78 4.74 0.98
CA THR A 71 -34.06 4.83 1.68
C THR A 71 -33.98 4.01 2.95
N VAL A 72 -34.49 4.53 4.07
CA VAL A 72 -34.64 3.76 5.32
C VAL A 72 -35.85 2.84 5.17
N VAL A 73 -35.63 1.54 5.39
CA VAL A 73 -36.66 0.50 5.19
C VAL A 73 -37.07 -0.21 6.48
N ASP A 74 -36.26 -0.09 7.53
CA ASP A 74 -36.56 -0.62 8.86
C ASP A 74 -35.83 0.21 9.92
N ILE A 75 -36.45 0.38 11.09
CA ILE A 75 -35.86 1.07 12.23
C ILE A 75 -36.16 0.26 13.49
N GLN A 76 -35.10 -0.11 14.21
CA GLN A 76 -35.17 -0.71 15.53
C GLN A 76 -34.62 0.29 16.55
N VAL A 77 -35.36 0.51 17.65
CA VAL A 77 -34.92 1.38 18.74
C VAL A 77 -34.82 0.57 20.01
N GLN A 78 -33.68 0.65 20.68
CA GLN A 78 -33.48 0.14 22.02
C GLN A 78 -33.26 1.34 22.96
N VAL A 79 -34.25 1.62 23.80
CA VAL A 79 -34.13 2.62 24.87
C VAL A 79 -33.16 2.07 25.93
N VAL A 80 -32.13 2.84 26.26
CA VAL A 80 -31.15 2.48 27.30
C VAL A 80 -31.58 3.08 28.63
N ASP A 81 -31.94 4.37 28.62
CA ASP A 81 -32.56 5.11 29.72
C ASP A 81 -33.26 6.37 29.17
N ASP A 82 -33.83 7.22 30.04
CA ASP A 82 -34.54 8.45 29.65
C ASP A 82 -33.71 9.42 28.80
N GLY A 83 -32.38 9.35 28.90
CA GLY A 83 -31.44 10.21 28.20
C GLY A 83 -30.68 9.52 27.08
N ASN A 84 -30.83 8.21 26.86
CA ASN A 84 -29.99 7.46 25.93
C ASN A 84 -30.78 6.40 25.16
N ALA A 85 -30.57 6.32 23.85
CA ALA A 85 -31.21 5.32 23.00
C ALA A 85 -30.29 4.87 21.87
N LEU A 86 -30.32 3.58 21.56
CA LEU A 86 -29.67 3.00 20.38
C LEU A 86 -30.69 2.91 19.26
N VAL A 87 -30.41 3.55 18.11
CA VAL A 87 -31.22 3.48 16.90
C VAL A 87 -30.46 2.71 15.83
N VAL A 88 -31.07 1.64 15.31
CA VAL A 88 -30.54 0.85 14.21
C VAL A 88 -31.48 0.96 13.02
N ALA A 89 -31.04 1.63 11.97
CA ALA A 89 -31.78 1.78 10.72
C ALA A 89 -31.19 0.88 9.64
N THR A 90 -32.04 0.07 9.01
CA THR A 90 -31.70 -0.65 7.78
C THR A 90 -32.01 0.24 6.59
N THR A 91 -31.08 0.32 5.65
CA THR A 91 -31.21 1.15 4.45
C THR A 91 -31.09 0.32 3.18
N GLU A 92 -31.84 0.69 2.15
CA GLU A 92 -31.66 0.19 0.78
C GLU A 92 -31.01 1.29 -0.06
N LEU A 93 -29.87 0.98 -0.67
CA LEU A 93 -29.15 1.92 -1.52
C LEU A 93 -29.85 2.02 -2.89
N ALA A 94 -29.87 3.20 -3.49
CA ALA A 94 -30.44 3.40 -4.83
C ALA A 94 -29.77 2.54 -5.91
N ARG A 95 -28.50 2.15 -5.69
CA ARG A 95 -27.73 1.24 -6.55
C ARG A 95 -27.99 -0.26 -6.27
N GLY A 96 -28.91 -0.58 -5.37
CA GLY A 96 -29.15 -1.92 -4.85
C GLY A 96 -28.25 -2.28 -3.66
N GLY A 97 -28.69 -3.29 -2.91
CA GLY A 97 -28.03 -3.76 -1.68
C GLY A 97 -28.54 -3.06 -0.41
N ARG A 98 -28.30 -3.72 0.73
CA ARG A 98 -28.67 -3.21 2.06
C ARG A 98 -27.47 -2.69 2.83
N GLY A 99 -27.67 -1.62 3.59
CA GLY A 99 -26.74 -1.11 4.59
C GLY A 99 -27.41 -1.02 5.95
N ALA A 100 -26.61 -0.82 7.00
CA ALA A 100 -27.12 -0.54 8.33
C ALA A 100 -26.46 0.74 8.88
N GLN A 101 -27.24 1.50 9.63
CA GLN A 101 -26.78 2.61 10.43
C GLN A 101 -27.17 2.35 11.88
N THR A 102 -26.17 2.20 12.74
CA THR A 102 -26.34 2.07 14.19
C THR A 102 -25.87 3.37 14.83
N GLN A 103 -26.72 4.00 15.65
CA GLN A 103 -26.42 5.26 16.32
C GLN A 103 -26.80 5.17 17.79
N LEU A 104 -25.87 5.52 18.68
CA LEU A 104 -26.18 5.84 20.06
C LEU A 104 -26.52 7.33 20.14
N TRP A 105 -27.72 7.62 20.57
CA TRP A 105 -28.26 8.96 20.77
C TRP A 105 -28.29 9.28 22.25
N GLN A 106 -27.92 10.51 22.58
CA GLN A 106 -27.97 11.06 23.94
C GLN A 106 -28.77 12.36 23.93
N ARG A 107 -29.68 12.51 24.89
CA ARG A 107 -30.45 13.73 25.11
C ARG A 107 -29.58 14.78 25.79
N GLN A 108 -29.51 15.95 25.20
CA GLN A 108 -28.92 17.15 25.77
C GLN A 108 -29.97 18.25 25.96
N ARG A 109 -29.57 19.39 26.52
CA ARG A 109 -30.47 20.53 26.78
C ARG A 109 -31.18 21.02 25.51
N ASP A 110 -30.49 21.00 24.38
CA ASP A 110 -30.95 21.58 23.11
C ASP A 110 -31.45 20.52 22.10
N GLY A 111 -31.59 19.26 22.53
CA GLY A 111 -32.08 18.16 21.69
C GLY A 111 -31.25 16.89 21.79
N TRP A 112 -31.52 15.95 20.88
CA TRP A 112 -30.80 14.69 20.79
C TRP A 112 -29.56 14.82 19.90
N VAL A 113 -28.46 14.20 20.33
CA VAL A 113 -27.21 14.15 19.56
C VAL A 113 -26.68 12.73 19.49
N VAL A 114 -25.98 12.41 18.41
CA VAL A 114 -25.30 11.14 18.21
C VAL A 114 -23.95 11.16 18.92
N THR A 115 -23.74 10.24 19.86
CA THR A 115 -22.47 10.06 20.59
C THR A 115 -21.59 8.97 19.97
N ALA A 116 -22.21 7.99 19.30
CA ALA A 116 -21.51 6.97 18.53
C ALA A 116 -22.32 6.59 17.28
N ALA A 117 -21.66 6.42 16.14
CA ALA A 117 -22.29 5.94 14.92
C ALA A 117 -21.46 4.86 14.23
N HIS A 118 -22.11 3.79 13.78
CA HIS A 118 -21.54 2.82 12.85
C HIS A 118 -22.39 2.81 11.58
N VAL A 119 -21.73 2.96 10.42
CA VAL A 119 -22.38 2.82 9.11
C VAL A 119 -21.74 1.67 8.36
N SER A 120 -22.57 0.69 7.99
CA SER A 120 -22.22 -0.37 7.05
C SER A 120 -23.01 -0.20 5.77
N VAL A 121 -22.36 -0.46 4.64
CA VAL A 121 -23.01 -0.58 3.34
C VAL A 121 -22.74 -1.97 2.81
N SER A 122 -23.59 -2.47 1.93
CA SER A 122 -23.31 -3.70 1.21
C SER A 122 -21.91 -3.58 0.56
N PRO A 123 -20.95 -4.44 0.94
CA PRO A 123 -19.62 -4.39 0.36
C PRO A 123 -19.73 -4.72 -1.14
N PRO A 124 -18.98 -4.03 -2.01
CA PRO A 124 -18.95 -4.43 -3.42
C PRO A 124 -18.42 -5.86 -3.51
N ALA A 125 -18.93 -6.64 -4.47
CA ALA A 125 -18.41 -7.99 -4.73
C ALA A 125 -16.90 -7.98 -5.02
N ILE A 126 -16.41 -6.91 -5.65
CA ILE A 126 -14.99 -6.69 -5.96
C ILE A 126 -14.66 -5.22 -5.69
N ASP A 127 -13.63 -4.96 -4.89
CA ASP A 127 -13.03 -3.62 -4.82
C ASP A 127 -12.10 -3.41 -6.03
N THR A 128 -12.56 -2.65 -7.02
CA THR A 128 -11.83 -2.39 -8.27
C THR A 128 -10.59 -1.50 -8.08
N ARG A 129 -10.42 -0.90 -6.89
CA ARG A 129 -9.19 -0.22 -6.49
C ARG A 129 -8.10 -1.25 -6.19
N VAL A 130 -8.48 -2.42 -5.65
CA VAL A 130 -7.55 -3.52 -5.33
C VAL A 130 -7.34 -4.40 -6.56
N TRP A 131 -8.42 -4.80 -7.22
CA TRP A 131 -8.40 -5.82 -8.28
C TRP A 131 -8.74 -5.25 -9.66
N ARG A 132 -8.01 -5.70 -10.69
CA ARG A 132 -8.47 -5.58 -12.07
C ARG A 132 -9.38 -6.75 -12.45
N VAL A 133 -8.95 -7.97 -12.10
CA VAL A 133 -9.68 -9.22 -12.31
C VAL A 133 -9.45 -10.10 -11.09
N VAL A 134 -10.47 -10.80 -10.64
CA VAL A 134 -10.39 -11.81 -9.56
C VAL A 134 -11.16 -13.06 -10.00
N GLY A 135 -10.70 -14.22 -9.55
CA GLY A 135 -11.35 -15.52 -9.73
C GLY A 135 -11.24 -16.36 -8.45
N ASP A 136 -11.68 -17.61 -8.51
CA ASP A 136 -11.66 -18.56 -7.38
C ASP A 136 -11.20 -19.97 -7.79
N PRO A 137 -9.90 -20.18 -8.05
CA PRO A 137 -8.89 -19.16 -8.35
C PRO A 137 -9.01 -18.63 -9.79
N LEU A 138 -8.33 -17.53 -10.14
CA LEU A 138 -8.24 -17.07 -11.53
C LEU A 138 -7.37 -18.01 -12.38
N VAL A 139 -6.27 -18.52 -11.81
CA VAL A 139 -5.44 -19.56 -12.41
C VAL A 139 -5.03 -20.53 -11.31
N THR A 140 -5.33 -21.81 -11.50
CA THR A 140 -4.97 -22.89 -10.59
C THR A 140 -3.49 -23.23 -10.72
N GLY A 141 -2.79 -23.37 -9.59
CA GLY A 141 -1.43 -23.89 -9.50
C GLY A 141 -1.37 -25.41 -9.61
N ALA A 142 -0.18 -25.97 -9.45
CA ALA A 142 0.00 -27.42 -9.35
C ALA A 142 -0.72 -27.97 -8.09
N GLU A 143 -1.17 -29.23 -8.15
CA GLU A 143 -1.92 -29.87 -7.05
C GLU A 143 -1.12 -29.92 -5.75
N ASP A 144 0.20 -30.07 -5.86
CA ASP A 144 1.14 -30.16 -4.74
C ASP A 144 2.34 -29.23 -4.94
N GLY A 145 3.05 -28.93 -3.85
CA GLY A 145 4.29 -28.18 -3.88
C GLY A 145 4.55 -27.40 -2.58
N PRO A 146 5.73 -26.75 -2.46
CA PRO A 146 6.10 -26.01 -1.25
C PRO A 146 5.21 -24.79 -0.97
N LEU A 147 4.43 -24.35 -1.96
CA LEU A 147 3.46 -23.26 -1.84
C LEU A 147 2.01 -23.73 -2.05
N ALA A 148 1.74 -25.04 -1.95
CA ALA A 148 0.38 -25.56 -1.98
C ALA A 148 -0.51 -24.83 -0.96
N ARG A 149 -1.73 -24.46 -1.38
CA ARG A 149 -2.74 -23.69 -0.60
C ARG A 149 -2.39 -22.23 -0.33
N GLU A 150 -1.27 -21.74 -0.87
CA GLU A 150 -0.98 -20.31 -0.88
C GLU A 150 -1.67 -19.64 -2.06
N THR A 151 -1.99 -18.34 -1.92
CA THR A 151 -2.71 -17.57 -2.92
C THR A 151 -1.98 -16.28 -3.27
N ILE A 152 -2.00 -15.90 -4.54
CA ILE A 152 -1.20 -14.81 -5.08
C ILE A 152 -2.09 -13.70 -5.63
N ALA A 153 -1.81 -12.47 -5.20
CA ALA A 153 -2.22 -11.26 -5.90
C ALA A 153 -1.10 -10.82 -6.84
N VAL A 154 -1.33 -10.93 -8.15
CA VAL A 154 -0.33 -10.61 -9.17
C VAL A 154 -0.48 -9.16 -9.60
N LYS A 155 0.56 -8.33 -9.43
CA LYS A 155 0.53 -6.94 -9.93
C LYS A 155 0.26 -6.90 -11.44
N ASP A 156 -0.53 -5.93 -11.89
CA ASP A 156 -0.95 -5.75 -13.30
C ASP A 156 0.17 -5.22 -14.24
N LEU A 157 1.35 -5.82 -14.12
CA LEU A 157 2.53 -5.68 -14.98
C LEU A 157 3.08 -7.03 -15.41
N PHE A 158 2.63 -8.13 -14.81
CA PHE A 158 3.02 -9.48 -15.16
C PHE A 158 2.04 -10.05 -16.18
N ALA A 159 2.56 -10.64 -17.24
CA ALA A 159 1.78 -11.45 -18.15
C ALA A 159 1.20 -12.65 -17.41
N VAL A 160 -0.10 -12.89 -17.61
CA VAL A 160 -0.80 -14.09 -17.18
C VAL A 160 -1.53 -14.61 -18.41
N ALA A 161 -1.30 -15.87 -18.79
CA ALA A 161 -1.87 -16.42 -20.01
C ALA A 161 -3.40 -16.26 -20.04
N GLY A 162 -3.94 -15.82 -21.18
CA GLY A 162 -5.37 -15.53 -21.34
C GLY A 162 -5.82 -14.16 -20.81
N GLN A 163 -4.91 -13.37 -20.21
CA GLN A 163 -5.21 -12.04 -19.68
C GLN A 163 -4.40 -10.95 -20.40
N LYS A 164 -4.93 -9.74 -20.45
CA LYS A 164 -4.19 -8.55 -20.92
C LYS A 164 -3.35 -7.96 -19.77
N VAL A 165 -2.26 -7.26 -20.06
CA VAL A 165 -1.54 -6.42 -19.07
C VAL A 165 -2.12 -5.00 -19.10
N GLY A 166 -2.59 -4.50 -17.96
CA GLY A 166 -3.28 -3.21 -17.90
C GLY A 166 -2.41 -2.02 -17.47
N ALA A 167 -1.28 -2.25 -16.79
CA ALA A 167 -0.34 -1.21 -16.37
C ALA A 167 -0.97 -0.06 -15.56
N GLY A 168 -2.12 -0.28 -14.91
CA GLY A 168 -2.84 0.78 -14.23
C GLY A 168 -3.36 1.90 -15.15
N SER A 169 -3.46 1.69 -16.46
CA SER A 169 -3.96 2.67 -17.43
C SER A 169 -5.11 2.08 -18.26
N PRO A 170 -6.34 2.66 -18.23
CA PRO A 170 -7.46 2.17 -19.02
C PRO A 170 -7.18 2.14 -20.53
N ALA A 171 -6.53 3.19 -21.05
CA ALA A 171 -6.20 3.28 -22.47
C ALA A 171 -5.16 2.23 -22.90
N TYR A 172 -4.17 1.96 -22.04
CA TYR A 172 -3.18 0.91 -22.29
C TYR A 172 -3.85 -0.46 -22.29
N LEU A 173 -4.65 -0.76 -21.27
CA LEU A 173 -5.39 -2.01 -21.15
C LEU A 173 -6.30 -2.29 -22.38
N ALA A 174 -6.99 -1.26 -22.87
CA ALA A 174 -7.86 -1.39 -24.04
C ALA A 174 -7.07 -1.82 -25.29
N ALA A 175 -5.89 -1.21 -25.49
CA ALA A 175 -5.00 -1.48 -26.62
C ALA A 175 -4.12 -2.73 -26.45
N ALA A 176 -3.94 -3.23 -25.23
CA ALA A 176 -3.06 -4.35 -24.94
C ALA A 176 -3.55 -5.66 -25.60
N PRO A 177 -2.63 -6.49 -26.13
CA PRO A 177 -2.96 -7.83 -26.57
C PRO A 177 -3.28 -8.74 -25.37
N VAL A 178 -3.95 -9.86 -25.64
CA VAL A 178 -4.08 -10.94 -24.65
C VAL A 178 -2.77 -11.73 -24.63
N GLU A 179 -2.21 -11.93 -23.45
CA GLU A 179 -0.97 -12.66 -23.28
C GLU A 179 -1.16 -14.15 -23.54
N THR A 180 -0.25 -14.73 -24.32
CA THR A 180 -0.28 -16.17 -24.65
C THR A 180 0.53 -17.02 -23.68
N ARG A 181 1.36 -16.39 -22.85
CA ARG A 181 2.24 -17.05 -21.88
C ARG A 181 2.23 -16.29 -20.56
N THR A 182 2.30 -17.05 -19.48
CA THR A 182 2.45 -16.51 -18.13
C THR A 182 3.91 -16.11 -17.88
N ALA A 183 4.11 -14.97 -17.22
CA ALA A 183 5.42 -14.46 -16.83
C ALA A 183 6.18 -15.52 -16.01
N ARG A 184 7.49 -15.63 -16.22
CA ARG A 184 8.30 -16.74 -15.66
C ARG A 184 8.23 -16.82 -14.14
N ALA A 185 8.22 -15.67 -13.46
CA ALA A 185 8.10 -15.61 -12.01
C ALA A 185 6.72 -16.11 -11.52
N VAL A 186 5.63 -15.75 -12.21
CA VAL A 186 4.28 -16.23 -11.89
C VAL A 186 4.20 -17.75 -12.13
N GLN A 187 4.71 -18.22 -13.27
CA GLN A 187 4.70 -19.64 -13.61
C GLN A 187 5.44 -20.49 -12.56
N LYS A 188 6.62 -20.05 -12.09
CA LYS A 188 7.34 -20.75 -11.03
C LYS A 188 6.53 -20.90 -9.73
N LEU A 189 5.69 -19.92 -9.39
CA LEU A 189 4.86 -19.98 -8.20
C LEU A 189 3.66 -20.92 -8.42
N LEU A 190 3.04 -20.88 -9.61
CA LEU A 190 2.01 -21.84 -10.02
C LEU A 190 2.56 -23.27 -9.97
N ASP A 191 3.74 -23.51 -10.55
CA ASP A 191 4.42 -24.81 -10.55
C ASP A 191 4.78 -25.29 -9.13
N ALA A 192 4.91 -24.37 -8.17
CA ALA A 192 5.15 -24.66 -6.76
C ALA A 192 3.86 -24.85 -5.94
N GLY A 193 2.69 -24.82 -6.59
CA GLY A 193 1.38 -25.11 -6.01
C GLY A 193 0.60 -23.90 -5.51
N ALA A 194 1.08 -22.68 -5.73
CA ALA A 194 0.33 -21.48 -5.34
C ALA A 194 -0.70 -21.10 -6.41
N ASP A 195 -1.90 -20.74 -6.00
CA ASP A 195 -2.97 -20.30 -6.89
C ASP A 195 -2.90 -18.78 -7.14
N VAL A 196 -3.19 -18.35 -8.37
CA VAL A 196 -3.42 -16.92 -8.64
C VAL A 196 -4.87 -16.61 -8.39
N THR A 197 -5.16 -15.86 -7.32
CA THR A 197 -6.52 -15.38 -7.02
C THR A 197 -6.94 -14.28 -7.99
N GLY A 198 -6.02 -13.42 -8.39
CA GLY A 198 -6.37 -12.32 -9.30
C GLY A 198 -5.19 -11.48 -9.75
N ILE A 199 -5.50 -10.56 -10.66
CA ILE A 199 -4.59 -9.53 -11.13
C ILE A 199 -4.96 -8.21 -10.43
N ALA A 200 -4.05 -7.73 -9.61
CA ALA A 200 -4.22 -6.58 -8.73
C ALA A 200 -3.75 -5.27 -9.39
N ARG A 201 -4.40 -4.16 -9.03
CA ARG A 201 -4.08 -2.82 -9.53
C ARG A 201 -2.65 -2.39 -9.15
N THR A 202 -2.14 -1.47 -9.96
CA THR A 202 -0.84 -0.82 -9.81
C THR A 202 -1.01 0.68 -10.04
N ASP A 203 -0.05 1.47 -9.56
CA ASP A 203 0.13 2.82 -10.07
C ASP A 203 0.35 2.77 -11.59
N GLU A 204 -0.14 3.80 -12.30
CA GLU A 204 -0.06 3.89 -13.75
C GLU A 204 1.40 3.80 -14.25
N PHE A 205 1.68 2.82 -15.13
CA PHE A 205 3.01 2.40 -15.61
C PHE A 205 4.04 2.11 -14.50
N ALA A 206 3.58 1.78 -13.30
CA ALA A 206 4.43 1.60 -12.12
C ALA A 206 5.20 2.87 -11.70
N TRP A 207 4.89 4.05 -12.26
CA TRP A 207 5.73 5.26 -12.14
C TRP A 207 5.29 6.19 -11.01
N SER A 208 4.98 5.60 -9.85
CA SER A 208 4.69 6.27 -8.58
C SER A 208 5.12 5.39 -7.40
N LEU A 209 5.03 5.94 -6.19
CA LEU A 209 5.32 5.25 -4.93
C LEU A 209 4.15 5.31 -3.94
N PHE A 210 3.04 5.92 -4.33
CA PHE A 210 2.00 6.34 -3.40
C PHE A 210 0.77 5.42 -3.39
N GLY A 211 0.57 4.63 -4.45
CA GLY A 211 -0.54 3.70 -4.57
C GLY A 211 -1.85 4.34 -5.01
N ASP A 212 -1.86 5.64 -5.27
CA ASP A 212 -3.00 6.37 -5.83
C ASP A 212 -3.00 6.31 -7.36
N ASN A 213 -4.18 6.06 -7.92
CA ASN A 213 -4.37 6.04 -9.37
C ASN A 213 -5.67 6.77 -9.71
N ALA A 214 -5.58 7.93 -10.37
CA ALA A 214 -6.76 8.76 -10.65
C ALA A 214 -7.84 8.06 -11.50
N HIS A 215 -7.48 7.01 -12.24
CA HIS A 215 -8.45 6.23 -13.02
C HIS A 215 -9.26 5.24 -12.17
N TYR A 216 -8.63 4.66 -11.14
CA TYR A 216 -9.21 3.53 -10.39
C TYR A 216 -9.45 3.83 -8.92
N GLY A 217 -8.85 4.89 -8.38
CA GLY A 217 -8.78 5.22 -6.96
C GLY A 217 -7.58 4.59 -6.24
N THR A 218 -7.47 4.88 -4.94
CA THR A 218 -6.42 4.33 -4.05
C THR A 218 -6.94 3.08 -3.34
N PRO A 219 -6.25 1.93 -3.43
CA PRO A 219 -6.55 0.76 -2.61
C PRO A 219 -6.59 1.11 -1.11
N PRO A 220 -7.50 0.55 -0.31
CA PRO A 220 -7.51 0.78 1.13
C PRO A 220 -6.23 0.27 1.81
N ASN A 221 -5.86 0.91 2.92
CA ASN A 221 -4.80 0.46 3.81
C ASN A 221 -5.44 0.05 5.15
N PRO A 222 -5.59 -1.25 5.45
CA PRO A 222 -6.33 -1.70 6.63
C PRO A 222 -5.58 -1.45 7.95
N HIS A 223 -4.25 -1.30 7.91
CA HIS A 223 -3.45 -1.01 9.11
C HIS A 223 -3.19 0.49 9.32
N ALA A 224 -3.50 1.32 8.32
CA ALA A 224 -3.52 2.77 8.40
C ALA A 224 -4.76 3.32 7.69
N PRO A 225 -5.97 3.14 8.28
CA PRO A 225 -7.23 3.68 7.78
C PRO A 225 -7.13 5.08 7.18
N ARG A 226 -7.75 5.25 6.00
CA ARG A 226 -7.84 6.53 5.27
C ARG A 226 -6.50 7.13 4.84
N ARG A 227 -5.38 6.42 4.98
CA ARG A 227 -4.06 6.81 4.46
C ARG A 227 -3.78 6.08 3.14
N LEU A 228 -2.77 6.55 2.42
CA LEU A 228 -2.33 5.93 1.18
C LEU A 228 -1.84 4.49 1.42
N SER A 229 -1.98 3.64 0.41
CA SER A 229 -1.54 2.24 0.44
C SER A 229 -0.06 2.05 0.13
N GLY A 230 0.58 3.06 -0.49
CA GLY A 230 1.93 2.92 -1.03
C GLY A 230 1.91 2.16 -2.34
N GLY A 231 2.95 2.32 -3.14
CA GLY A 231 2.98 1.82 -4.50
C GLY A 231 4.38 1.63 -5.05
N SER A 232 4.52 1.11 -6.28
CA SER A 232 3.43 0.84 -7.22
C SER A 232 2.79 -0.54 -7.11
N THR A 233 3.27 -1.43 -6.24
CA THR A 233 2.61 -2.71 -5.93
C THR A 233 1.46 -2.50 -4.93
N SER A 234 0.57 -1.56 -5.23
CA SER A 234 -0.45 -1.08 -4.30
C SER A 234 -1.57 -2.10 -4.09
N GLY A 235 -2.20 -2.55 -5.18
CA GLY A 235 -3.29 -3.52 -5.13
C GLY A 235 -2.87 -4.86 -4.54
N SER A 236 -1.72 -5.41 -4.96
CA SER A 236 -1.27 -6.70 -4.42
C SER A 236 -0.95 -6.62 -2.93
N ALA A 237 -0.27 -5.55 -2.49
CA ALA A 237 0.02 -5.35 -1.07
C ALA A 237 -1.28 -5.20 -0.26
N THR A 238 -2.24 -4.42 -0.74
CA THR A 238 -3.55 -4.29 -0.09
C THR A 238 -4.32 -5.60 -0.05
N ALA A 239 -4.35 -6.38 -1.13
CA ALA A 239 -5.00 -7.71 -1.14
C ALA A 239 -4.41 -8.63 -0.07
N THR A 240 -3.08 -8.65 0.06
CA THR A 240 -2.40 -9.42 1.10
C THR A 240 -2.62 -8.82 2.49
N SER A 241 -2.62 -7.50 2.64
CA SER A 241 -2.87 -6.85 3.94
C SER A 241 -4.30 -7.11 4.45
N LEU A 242 -5.29 -7.14 3.55
CA LEU A 242 -6.69 -7.47 3.85
C LEU A 242 -6.94 -8.97 4.07
N GLY A 243 -5.95 -9.83 3.81
CA GLY A 243 -6.11 -11.28 3.91
C GLY A 243 -6.80 -11.94 2.71
N HIS A 244 -7.03 -11.22 1.60
CA HIS A 244 -7.59 -11.81 0.38
C HIS A 244 -6.63 -12.82 -0.26
N THR A 245 -5.32 -12.59 -0.13
CA THR A 245 -4.26 -13.46 -0.64
C THR A 245 -3.15 -13.62 0.38
N SER A 246 -2.30 -14.64 0.27
CA SER A 246 -1.14 -14.81 1.15
C SER A 246 0.15 -14.15 0.61
N ILE A 247 0.26 -14.01 -0.71
CA ILE A 247 1.45 -13.47 -1.41
C ILE A 247 1.05 -12.27 -2.28
N ALA A 248 1.69 -11.12 -2.04
CA ALA A 248 1.65 -9.98 -2.94
C ALA A 248 2.84 -10.03 -3.90
N LEU A 249 2.63 -10.41 -5.16
CA LEU A 249 3.69 -10.40 -6.17
C LEU A 249 3.72 -9.05 -6.89
N GLY A 250 4.91 -8.47 -7.04
CA GLY A 250 5.08 -7.18 -7.69
C GLY A 250 6.49 -6.90 -8.19
N THR A 251 6.75 -5.62 -8.45
CA THR A 251 8.04 -5.13 -8.92
C THR A 251 8.55 -4.03 -8.02
N ASP A 252 9.88 -3.93 -7.89
CA ASP A 252 10.57 -2.84 -7.22
C ASP A 252 11.57 -2.22 -8.19
N THR A 253 11.37 -0.95 -8.53
CA THR A 253 12.30 -0.14 -9.34
C THR A 253 13.00 0.89 -8.46
N GLY A 254 12.21 1.66 -7.72
CA GLY A 254 12.67 2.66 -6.76
C GLY A 254 11.92 2.57 -5.44
N GLY A 255 11.59 1.37 -4.96
CA GLY A 255 10.87 1.15 -3.70
C GLY A 255 9.50 0.50 -3.84
N SER A 256 9.09 0.09 -5.04
CA SER A 256 7.70 -0.31 -5.32
C SER A 256 7.20 -1.61 -4.67
N ILE A 257 8.06 -2.36 -3.98
CA ILE A 257 7.65 -3.41 -3.02
C ILE A 257 7.79 -2.91 -1.59
N ARG A 258 8.94 -2.28 -1.30
CA ARG A 258 9.33 -1.87 0.05
C ARG A 258 8.42 -0.78 0.64
N VAL A 259 8.03 0.20 -0.16
CA VAL A 259 7.14 1.30 0.27
C VAL A 259 5.75 0.78 0.70
N PRO A 260 4.99 0.05 -0.15
CA PRO A 260 3.71 -0.51 0.30
C PRO A 260 3.88 -1.53 1.43
N ALA A 261 4.99 -2.28 1.49
CA ALA A 261 5.25 -3.17 2.62
C ALA A 261 5.40 -2.40 3.96
N SER A 262 6.19 -1.32 3.97
CA SER A 262 6.37 -0.44 5.14
C SER A 262 5.05 0.17 5.60
N TRP A 263 4.28 0.73 4.68
CA TRP A 263 3.05 1.46 4.98
C TRP A 263 1.85 0.57 5.32
N GLN A 264 1.87 -0.71 4.91
CA GLN A 264 0.82 -1.67 5.21
C GLN A 264 1.25 -2.75 6.21
N GLY A 265 2.38 -2.58 6.89
CA GLY A 265 2.82 -3.52 7.91
C GLY A 265 3.06 -4.95 7.39
N LEU A 266 3.62 -5.07 6.18
CA LEU A 266 3.99 -6.34 5.57
C LEU A 266 5.50 -6.52 5.56
N TRP A 267 5.92 -7.78 5.52
CA TRP A 267 7.27 -8.14 5.12
C TRP A 267 7.38 -8.03 3.61
N GLY A 268 8.45 -7.42 3.09
CA GLY A 268 8.61 -7.25 1.64
C GLY A 268 10.06 -7.37 1.21
N ILE A 269 10.32 -8.04 0.08
CA ILE A 269 11.66 -8.17 -0.49
C ILE A 269 11.73 -7.59 -1.90
N ARG A 270 12.71 -6.70 -2.09
CA ARG A 270 13.32 -6.40 -3.38
C ARG A 270 14.48 -7.37 -3.57
N THR A 271 14.52 -8.12 -4.66
CA THR A 271 15.63 -9.05 -4.91
C THR A 271 16.86 -8.30 -5.45
N SER A 272 18.01 -8.96 -5.41
CA SER A 272 19.18 -8.58 -6.20
C SER A 272 18.80 -8.42 -7.66
N ARG A 273 19.49 -7.50 -8.34
CA ARG A 273 19.30 -7.32 -9.78
C ARG A 273 19.57 -8.64 -10.50
N ASN A 274 18.63 -9.06 -11.34
CA ASN A 274 18.66 -10.31 -12.13
C ASN A 274 18.58 -11.62 -11.34
N ALA A 275 18.33 -11.62 -10.02
CA ALA A 275 18.17 -12.87 -9.27
C ALA A 275 16.90 -13.64 -9.69
N VAL A 276 15.83 -12.92 -10.02
CA VAL A 276 14.58 -13.51 -10.52
C VAL A 276 14.36 -13.08 -11.96
N ALA A 277 13.90 -14.03 -12.78
CA ALA A 277 13.59 -13.80 -14.18
C ALA A 277 12.48 -12.75 -14.36
N ARG A 278 12.64 -11.88 -15.36
CA ARG A 278 11.77 -10.74 -15.64
C ARG A 278 10.98 -10.90 -16.95
N ASP A 279 11.04 -12.09 -17.55
CA ASP A 279 10.30 -12.41 -18.77
C ASP A 279 8.79 -12.30 -18.54
N GLY A 280 8.11 -11.61 -19.46
CA GLY A 280 6.67 -11.33 -19.35
C GLY A 280 6.34 -10.16 -18.41
N LEU A 281 7.31 -9.34 -18.01
CA LEU A 281 7.06 -8.08 -17.33
C LEU A 281 6.94 -6.92 -18.30
N LEU A 282 5.94 -6.06 -18.08
CA LEU A 282 5.97 -4.71 -18.61
C LEU A 282 6.96 -3.87 -17.78
N ALA A 283 8.09 -3.53 -18.39
CA ALA A 283 9.17 -2.83 -17.73
C ALA A 283 8.86 -1.34 -17.50
N LEU A 284 9.42 -0.76 -16.43
CA LEU A 284 9.52 0.68 -16.23
C LEU A 284 10.94 1.14 -16.58
N ALA A 285 11.94 0.63 -15.87
CA ALA A 285 13.34 0.94 -16.10
C ALA A 285 14.18 -0.35 -15.92
N PRO A 286 14.45 -1.10 -17.01
CA PRO A 286 15.13 -2.40 -16.95
C PRO A 286 16.46 -2.43 -16.21
N THR A 287 17.15 -1.31 -16.06
CA THR A 287 18.38 -1.23 -15.26
C THR A 287 18.12 -1.41 -13.77
N PHE A 288 16.95 -1.04 -13.28
CA PHE A 288 16.58 -1.05 -11.87
C PHE A 288 15.45 -2.02 -11.52
N ASP A 289 14.62 -2.40 -12.48
CA ASP A 289 13.46 -3.26 -12.26
C ASP A 289 13.88 -4.62 -11.70
N THR A 290 13.21 -5.03 -10.62
CA THR A 290 13.33 -6.36 -10.01
C THR A 290 11.95 -6.91 -9.71
N VAL A 291 11.81 -8.25 -9.77
CA VAL A 291 10.65 -8.92 -9.18
C VAL A 291 10.85 -8.93 -7.68
N GLY A 292 9.79 -8.69 -6.93
CA GLY A 292 9.79 -8.84 -5.49
C GLY A 292 8.41 -9.24 -5.01
N TRP A 293 8.33 -9.59 -3.73
CA TRP A 293 7.07 -10.01 -3.13
C TRP A 293 6.95 -9.53 -1.69
N ALA A 294 5.72 -9.51 -1.20
CA ALA A 294 5.40 -9.20 0.19
C ALA A 294 4.39 -10.21 0.77
N THR A 295 4.51 -10.45 2.07
CA THR A 295 3.70 -11.41 2.84
C THR A 295 3.41 -10.84 4.23
N ARG A 296 2.43 -11.44 4.92
CA ARG A 296 2.19 -11.15 6.36
C ARG A 296 3.17 -11.88 7.28
N ASP A 297 3.81 -12.95 6.76
CA ASP A 297 4.64 -13.87 7.53
C ASP A 297 6.04 -13.96 6.91
N PRO A 298 7.13 -13.75 7.69
CA PRO A 298 8.50 -13.87 7.20
C PRO A 298 8.87 -15.31 6.77
N ASP A 299 8.24 -16.35 7.33
CA ASP A 299 8.45 -17.74 6.91
C ASP A 299 7.92 -17.98 5.50
N LEU A 300 6.73 -17.43 5.18
CA LEU A 300 6.19 -17.48 3.82
C LEU A 300 7.03 -16.62 2.86
N LEU A 301 7.54 -15.46 3.33
CA LEU A 301 8.46 -14.64 2.53
C LEU A 301 9.68 -15.46 2.08
N ALA A 302 10.26 -16.24 3.00
CA ALA A 302 11.41 -17.11 2.72
C ALA A 302 11.05 -18.29 1.82
N ARG A 303 9.92 -18.97 2.04
CA ARG A 303 9.43 -20.08 1.17
C ARG A 303 9.25 -19.64 -0.27
N VAL A 304 8.72 -18.44 -0.51
CA VAL A 304 8.62 -17.88 -1.87
C VAL A 304 10.02 -17.63 -2.46
N GLY A 305 10.97 -17.20 -1.63
CA GLY A 305 12.38 -17.09 -2.00
C GLY A 305 13.01 -18.41 -2.41
N ASP A 306 12.71 -19.51 -1.72
CA ASP A 306 13.22 -20.85 -2.06
C ASP A 306 12.81 -21.29 -3.46
N VAL A 307 11.62 -20.87 -3.92
CA VAL A 307 11.08 -21.14 -5.27
C VAL A 307 11.69 -20.20 -6.33
N LEU A 308 11.77 -18.90 -6.03
CA LEU A 308 12.11 -17.90 -7.04
C LEU A 308 13.62 -17.67 -7.22
N LEU A 309 14.37 -17.69 -6.12
CA LEU A 309 15.78 -17.32 -6.09
C LEU A 309 16.68 -18.50 -6.47
N PRO A 310 17.83 -18.24 -7.13
CA PRO A 310 18.82 -19.27 -7.37
C PRO A 310 19.33 -19.87 -6.05
N PRO A 311 19.85 -21.10 -6.06
CA PRO A 311 20.57 -21.66 -4.93
C PRO A 311 21.72 -20.74 -4.51
N ALA A 312 21.93 -20.61 -3.21
CA ALA A 312 23.04 -19.85 -2.62
C ALA A 312 23.71 -20.69 -1.53
N PRO A 313 24.98 -20.39 -1.18
CA PRO A 313 25.61 -20.98 0.00
C PRO A 313 24.83 -20.65 1.28
N PRO A 314 25.11 -21.34 2.40
CA PRO A 314 24.50 -21.04 3.69
C PRO A 314 24.70 -19.56 4.07
N PRO A 315 23.76 -18.96 4.82
CA PRO A 315 23.87 -17.56 5.23
C PRO A 315 25.18 -17.30 5.98
N ALA A 316 25.89 -16.24 5.58
CA ALA A 316 27.06 -15.79 6.32
C ALA A 316 26.64 -14.96 7.54
N THR A 317 27.39 -15.08 8.64
CA THR A 317 27.32 -14.11 9.74
C THR A 317 27.82 -12.76 9.25
N SER A 318 27.09 -11.69 9.55
CA SER A 318 27.43 -10.34 9.12
C SER A 318 27.18 -9.34 10.22
N ASP A 319 28.03 -8.32 10.26
CA ASP A 319 27.78 -7.15 11.10
C ASP A 319 26.52 -6.44 10.64
N VAL A 320 25.72 -6.01 11.61
CA VAL A 320 24.49 -5.26 11.39
C VAL A 320 24.78 -3.79 11.71
N VAL A 321 24.49 -2.91 10.77
CA VAL A 321 24.87 -1.49 10.86
C VAL A 321 23.66 -0.59 10.63
N LEU A 322 23.37 0.28 11.57
CA LEU A 322 22.35 1.33 11.44
C LEU A 322 22.97 2.60 10.87
N ALA A 323 22.60 2.94 9.64
CA ALA A 323 23.04 4.14 8.92
C ALA A 323 22.45 5.40 9.56
N THR A 324 23.23 6.12 10.35
CA THR A 324 22.73 7.24 11.20
C THR A 324 22.31 8.48 10.40
N ASP A 325 23.01 8.78 9.31
CA ASP A 325 22.70 9.87 8.38
C ASP A 325 21.42 9.60 7.58
N LEU A 326 21.21 8.36 7.15
CA LEU A 326 19.96 7.95 6.47
C LEU A 326 18.78 7.88 7.45
N LEU A 327 19.01 7.41 8.67
CA LEU A 327 18.02 7.46 9.75
C LEU A 327 17.58 8.90 10.05
N ALA A 328 18.48 9.87 9.87
CA ALA A 328 18.18 11.28 10.10
C ALA A 328 17.15 11.88 9.13
N LEU A 329 16.86 11.20 8.01
CA LEU A 329 15.82 11.58 7.05
C LEU A 329 14.41 11.16 7.48
N ALA A 330 14.29 10.27 8.48
CA ALA A 330 12.99 9.83 8.97
C ALA A 330 12.35 10.86 9.91
N ALA A 331 11.01 10.95 9.85
CA ALA A 331 10.20 11.65 10.83
C ALA A 331 10.44 11.10 12.24
N PRO A 332 10.24 11.91 13.30
CA PRO A 332 10.60 11.53 14.67
C PRO A 332 9.98 10.22 15.16
N ASP A 333 8.71 9.96 14.82
CA ASP A 333 7.96 8.76 15.17
C ASP A 333 8.52 7.48 14.52
N VAL A 334 8.81 7.55 13.21
CA VAL A 334 9.44 6.46 12.45
C VAL A 334 10.86 6.22 12.95
N ARG A 335 11.63 7.29 13.20
CA ARG A 335 12.99 7.20 13.73
C ARG A 335 13.02 6.48 15.07
N ALA A 336 12.13 6.88 16.00
CA ALA A 336 12.04 6.28 17.32
C ALA A 336 11.73 4.77 17.23
N ALA A 337 10.79 4.37 16.37
CA ALA A 337 10.47 2.95 16.15
C ALA A 337 11.67 2.14 15.63
N ILE A 338 12.46 2.70 14.71
CA ILE A 338 13.66 2.05 14.18
C ILE A 338 14.77 1.97 15.24
N GLU A 339 14.94 3.00 16.07
CA GLU A 339 15.92 3.00 17.16
C GLU A 339 15.56 2.01 18.26
N GLU A 340 14.27 1.86 18.57
CA GLU A 340 13.76 0.82 19.46
C GLU A 340 14.03 -0.57 18.89
N PHE A 341 13.71 -0.78 17.62
CA PHE A 341 14.01 -2.03 16.93
C PHE A 341 15.50 -2.39 16.97
N ALA A 342 16.38 -1.43 16.63
CA ALA A 342 17.82 -1.64 16.66
C ALA A 342 18.35 -1.95 18.07
N ARG A 343 17.79 -1.30 19.12
CA ARG A 343 18.11 -1.63 20.52
C ARG A 343 17.68 -3.04 20.90
N GLY A 344 16.47 -3.45 20.48
CA GLY A 344 15.95 -4.79 20.73
C GLY A 344 16.73 -5.89 20.00
N TRP A 345 17.30 -5.57 18.84
CA TRP A 345 18.18 -6.49 18.10
C TRP A 345 19.52 -6.71 18.83
N GLY A 346 20.05 -5.69 19.52
CA GLY A 346 21.29 -5.77 20.28
C GLY A 346 22.51 -5.31 19.48
N ASN A 347 23.35 -6.24 19.01
CA ASN A 347 24.67 -6.01 18.37
C ASN A 347 24.60 -5.25 17.02
N VAL A 348 24.05 -4.03 17.04
CA VAL A 348 23.91 -3.14 15.89
C VAL A 348 24.90 -1.99 16.04
N VAL A 349 25.86 -1.91 15.12
CA VAL A 349 26.82 -0.80 15.06
C VAL A 349 26.11 0.44 14.50
N ARG A 350 26.41 1.61 15.06
CA ARG A 350 25.87 2.90 14.61
C ARG A 350 26.98 3.72 13.97
N GLU A 351 26.83 4.01 12.68
CA GLU A 351 27.79 4.82 11.91
C GLU A 351 27.08 5.48 10.72
N PRO A 352 27.62 6.58 10.18
CA PRO A 352 27.11 7.15 8.94
C PRO A 352 27.29 6.16 7.78
N PHE A 353 26.35 6.15 6.83
CA PHE A 353 26.53 5.46 5.56
C PHE A 353 27.48 6.22 4.61
N ASP A 354 27.75 7.50 4.91
CA ASP A 354 28.56 8.40 4.12
C ASP A 354 28.01 8.58 2.70
N ALA A 355 26.70 8.83 2.61
CA ALA A 355 26.03 9.21 1.37
C ALA A 355 26.26 10.70 1.07
N HIS A 356 27.53 11.09 0.86
CA HIS A 356 27.96 12.50 0.78
C HIS A 356 27.18 13.38 -0.21
N ASP A 357 26.52 12.79 -1.21
CA ASP A 357 25.59 13.50 -2.12
C ASP A 357 24.41 12.60 -2.53
N LEU A 358 23.50 12.34 -1.59
CA LEU A 358 22.28 11.57 -1.83
C LEU A 358 21.40 12.18 -2.93
N ASP A 359 21.44 13.51 -3.09
CA ASP A 359 20.73 14.24 -4.13
C ASP A 359 21.27 13.93 -5.53
N ALA A 360 22.60 13.92 -5.72
CA ALA A 360 23.21 13.51 -6.98
C ALA A 360 22.96 12.03 -7.29
N TRP A 361 22.93 11.16 -6.28
CA TRP A 361 22.60 9.75 -6.46
C TRP A 361 21.16 9.57 -6.94
N ARG A 362 20.20 10.24 -6.28
CA ARG A 362 18.79 10.27 -6.69
C ARG A 362 18.64 10.84 -8.09
N THR A 363 19.35 11.92 -8.41
CA THR A 363 19.31 12.57 -9.73
C THR A 363 19.79 11.62 -10.82
N THR A 364 20.93 10.95 -10.59
CA THR A 364 21.46 9.93 -11.51
C THR A 364 20.47 8.79 -11.72
N PHE A 365 19.88 8.26 -10.64
CA PHE A 365 18.84 7.23 -10.71
C PHE A 365 17.62 7.71 -11.53
N THR A 366 17.14 8.92 -11.26
CA THR A 366 15.92 9.47 -11.87
C THR A 366 16.11 9.75 -13.35
N LEU A 367 17.26 10.28 -13.76
CA LEU A 367 17.58 10.52 -15.18
C LEU A 367 17.60 9.21 -15.97
N VAL A 368 18.31 8.19 -15.46
CA VAL A 368 18.38 6.88 -16.12
C VAL A 368 17.01 6.20 -16.13
N GLN A 369 16.27 6.23 -15.02
CA GLN A 369 14.91 5.67 -14.94
C GLN A 369 13.99 6.33 -15.97
N SER A 370 14.01 7.65 -16.05
CA SER A 370 13.14 8.42 -16.93
C SER A 370 13.45 8.16 -18.40
N ALA A 371 14.73 8.13 -18.76
CA ALA A 371 15.17 7.82 -20.11
C ALA A 371 14.79 6.38 -20.52
N GLU A 372 14.95 5.42 -19.62
CA GLU A 372 14.54 4.03 -19.88
C GLU A 372 13.03 3.88 -20.00
N ALA A 373 12.25 4.53 -19.13
CA ALA A 373 10.80 4.52 -19.19
C ALA A 373 10.27 5.13 -20.49
N TRP A 374 10.84 6.25 -20.93
CA TRP A 374 10.53 6.79 -22.26
C TRP A 374 10.90 5.79 -23.36
N LYS A 375 12.12 5.23 -23.34
CA LYS A 375 12.55 4.23 -24.34
C LYS A 375 11.61 3.02 -24.42
N GLN A 376 11.10 2.52 -23.29
CA GLN A 376 10.17 1.39 -23.27
C GLN A 376 8.80 1.73 -23.89
N HIS A 377 8.29 2.94 -23.63
CA HIS A 377 6.88 3.26 -23.86
C HIS A 377 6.63 4.33 -24.92
N ALA A 378 7.67 5.00 -25.45
CA ALA A 378 7.54 6.15 -26.36
C ALA A 378 6.63 5.86 -27.56
N THR A 379 6.78 4.70 -28.20
CA THR A 379 5.97 4.30 -29.36
C THR A 379 4.47 4.34 -29.06
N TRP A 380 4.07 3.93 -27.86
CA TRP A 380 2.67 3.92 -27.45
C TRP A 380 2.22 5.27 -26.86
N VAL A 381 3.04 5.85 -25.98
CA VAL A 381 2.73 7.05 -25.19
C VAL A 381 2.76 8.33 -26.01
N ALA A 382 3.63 8.48 -27.00
CA ALA A 382 3.86 9.75 -27.70
C ALA A 382 2.58 10.35 -28.34
N SER A 383 1.64 9.50 -28.78
CA SER A 383 0.34 9.93 -29.32
C SER A 383 -0.81 9.88 -28.31
N ARG A 384 -0.53 9.49 -27.06
CA ARG A 384 -1.53 9.18 -26.01
C ARG A 384 -1.24 9.82 -24.66
N LEU A 385 -0.34 10.80 -24.58
CA LEU A 385 -0.08 11.55 -23.35
C LEU A 385 -1.37 12.07 -22.68
N HIS A 386 -2.35 12.48 -23.50
CA HIS A 386 -3.66 12.98 -23.04
C HIS A 386 -4.53 11.93 -22.31
N THR A 387 -4.25 10.63 -22.45
CA THR A 387 -4.98 9.55 -21.73
C THR A 387 -4.38 9.23 -20.37
N LEU A 388 -3.17 9.73 -20.08
CA LEU A 388 -2.47 9.47 -18.82
C LEU A 388 -2.95 10.39 -17.71
N THR A 389 -2.80 9.93 -16.47
CA THR A 389 -2.96 10.76 -15.28
C THR A 389 -1.99 11.95 -15.31
N PRO A 390 -2.36 13.11 -14.74
CA PRO A 390 -1.52 14.32 -14.82
C PRO A 390 -0.08 14.09 -14.33
N ALA A 391 0.10 13.36 -13.24
CA ALA A 391 1.42 13.10 -12.66
C ALA A 391 2.30 12.21 -13.55
N VAL A 392 1.74 11.14 -14.14
CA VAL A 392 2.50 10.24 -15.03
C VAL A 392 2.72 10.88 -16.40
N ARG A 393 1.74 11.65 -16.92
CA ARG A 393 1.90 12.47 -18.11
C ARG A 393 3.08 13.42 -18.00
N GLY A 394 3.15 14.20 -16.92
CA GLY A 394 4.24 15.15 -16.69
C GLY A 394 5.62 14.49 -16.66
N ARG A 395 5.71 13.26 -16.13
CA ARG A 395 6.95 12.46 -16.12
C ARG A 395 7.34 12.00 -17.54
N PHE A 396 6.41 11.49 -18.33
CA PHE A 396 6.71 11.12 -19.73
C PHE A 396 7.05 12.34 -20.59
N GLU A 397 6.35 13.46 -20.42
CA GLU A 397 6.66 14.72 -21.11
C GLU A 397 8.06 15.24 -20.76
N ALA A 398 8.45 15.19 -19.48
CA ALA A 398 9.80 15.53 -19.05
C ALA A 398 10.83 14.55 -19.64
N ALA A 399 10.54 13.24 -19.60
CA ALA A 399 11.42 12.20 -20.12
C ALA A 399 11.66 12.32 -21.63
N ALA A 400 10.64 12.75 -22.40
CA ALA A 400 10.74 13.00 -23.84
C ALA A 400 11.69 14.16 -24.20
N ARG A 401 11.98 15.06 -23.26
CA ARG A 401 12.82 16.24 -23.44
C ARG A 401 14.23 16.10 -22.86
N LEU A 402 14.57 14.93 -22.31
CA LEU A 402 15.90 14.71 -21.73
C LEU A 402 16.99 14.85 -22.80
N ASP A 403 18.08 15.54 -22.44
CA ASP A 403 19.26 15.62 -23.28
C ASP A 403 19.98 14.25 -23.31
N PRO A 404 20.19 13.64 -24.50
CA PRO A 404 20.94 12.40 -24.63
C PRO A 404 22.35 12.45 -24.01
N ALA A 405 23.02 13.61 -24.03
CA ALA A 405 24.34 13.77 -23.44
C ALA A 405 24.29 13.66 -21.91
N GLU A 406 23.30 14.29 -21.27
CA GLU A 406 23.07 14.19 -19.81
C GLU A 406 22.70 12.76 -19.41
N VAL A 407 21.84 12.09 -20.18
CA VAL A 407 21.46 10.69 -19.93
C VAL A 407 22.67 9.77 -20.03
N ASN A 408 23.52 9.96 -21.05
CA ASN A 408 24.75 9.18 -21.21
C ASN A 408 25.75 9.45 -20.07
N ALA A 409 25.90 10.70 -19.63
CA ALA A 409 26.72 11.03 -18.47
C ALA A 409 26.19 10.36 -17.19
N ALA A 410 24.87 10.41 -16.96
CA ALA A 410 24.22 9.75 -15.85
C ALA A 410 24.42 8.22 -15.89
N ALA A 411 24.33 7.59 -17.06
CA ALA A 411 24.59 6.15 -17.22
C ALA A 411 26.03 5.75 -16.86
N HIS A 412 27.02 6.59 -17.22
CA HIS A 412 28.41 6.39 -16.79
C HIS A 412 28.57 6.57 -15.28
N SER A 413 28.02 7.65 -14.71
CA SER A 413 28.03 7.90 -13.26
C SER A 413 27.37 6.78 -12.48
N LEU A 414 26.27 6.20 -13.00
CA LEU A 414 25.56 5.10 -12.36
C LEU A 414 26.46 3.87 -12.11
N THR A 415 27.38 3.59 -13.03
CA THR A 415 28.32 2.46 -12.87
C THR A 415 29.28 2.70 -11.71
N ARG A 416 29.82 3.91 -11.58
CA ARG A 416 30.65 4.31 -10.43
C ARG A 416 29.86 4.26 -9.13
N LEU A 417 28.68 4.89 -9.09
CA LEU A 417 27.81 4.91 -7.91
C LEU A 417 27.43 3.50 -7.45
N ARG A 418 27.19 2.58 -8.39
CA ARG A 418 26.90 1.18 -8.07
C ARG A 418 28.07 0.52 -7.33
N LEU A 419 29.30 0.71 -7.78
CA LEU A 419 30.49 0.17 -7.11
C LEU A 419 30.70 0.82 -5.75
N GLU A 420 30.49 2.13 -5.67
CA GLU A 420 30.60 2.92 -4.46
C GLU A 420 29.63 2.45 -3.36
N ILE A 421 28.35 2.28 -3.70
CA ILE A 421 27.32 1.76 -2.79
C ILE A 421 27.65 0.32 -2.36
N ARG A 422 28.08 -0.54 -3.30
CA ARG A 422 28.46 -1.93 -2.98
C ARG A 422 29.66 -1.99 -2.05
N HIS A 423 30.64 -1.11 -2.22
CA HIS A 423 31.79 -1.02 -1.33
C HIS A 423 31.37 -0.59 0.07
N ARG A 424 30.45 0.38 0.20
CA ARG A 424 29.91 0.80 1.49
C ARG A 424 29.11 -0.31 2.18
N VAL A 425 28.28 -1.04 1.46
CA VAL A 425 27.55 -2.18 2.05
C VAL A 425 28.50 -3.33 2.41
N ALA A 426 29.49 -3.59 1.56
CA ALA A 426 30.46 -4.67 1.72
C ALA A 426 29.77 -6.01 2.03
N ASP A 427 30.21 -6.70 3.08
CA ASP A 427 29.65 -7.95 3.62
C ASP A 427 28.68 -7.72 4.79
N ARG A 428 28.30 -6.47 5.05
CA ARG A 428 27.45 -6.08 6.18
C ARG A 428 25.96 -6.10 5.81
N ILE A 429 25.11 -6.01 6.83
CA ILE A 429 23.68 -5.74 6.67
C ILE A 429 23.43 -4.32 7.14
N VAL A 430 23.04 -3.45 6.20
CA VAL A 430 22.77 -2.03 6.49
C VAL A 430 21.28 -1.83 6.75
N LEU A 431 20.97 -1.25 7.91
CA LEU A 431 19.66 -0.81 8.35
C LEU A 431 19.48 0.67 7.99
N LEU A 432 18.37 0.96 7.33
CA LEU A 432 17.91 2.32 7.02
C LEU A 432 16.39 2.38 7.06
N PRO A 433 15.77 3.57 7.21
CA PRO A 433 14.32 3.71 7.07
C PRO A 433 13.86 3.21 5.70
N THR A 434 12.81 2.39 5.66
CA THR A 434 12.19 2.00 4.39
C THR A 434 11.50 3.20 3.74
N THR A 435 10.76 3.95 4.56
CA THR A 435 10.09 5.20 4.21
C THR A 435 10.41 6.24 5.28
N PRO A 436 10.48 7.54 4.93
CA PRO A 436 10.80 8.58 5.92
C PRO A 436 9.62 8.86 6.86
N THR A 437 8.39 8.56 6.44
CA THR A 437 7.17 8.76 7.23
C THR A 437 6.32 7.50 7.23
N VAL A 438 5.35 7.45 8.14
CA VAL A 438 4.14 6.62 8.00
C VAL A 438 3.37 7.03 6.74
N ALA A 439 2.40 6.20 6.32
CA ALA A 439 1.57 6.50 5.16
C ALA A 439 0.87 7.87 5.30
N PRO A 440 1.03 8.82 4.37
CA PRO A 440 0.34 10.10 4.45
C PRO A 440 -1.16 9.93 4.19
N LEU A 441 -1.95 10.91 4.61
CA LEU A 441 -3.34 11.03 4.17
C LEU A 441 -3.37 11.37 2.66
N PRO A 442 -4.45 11.03 1.93
CA PRO A 442 -4.68 11.50 0.56
C PRO A 442 -4.46 13.01 0.44
N GLY A 443 -3.74 13.43 -0.60
CA GLY A 443 -3.33 14.83 -0.80
C GLY A 443 -2.12 15.28 0.03
N GLY A 444 -1.69 14.51 1.03
CA GLY A 444 -0.47 14.78 1.82
C GLY A 444 0.82 14.23 1.20
N ALA A 445 0.75 13.63 0.01
CA ALA A 445 1.91 13.18 -0.74
C ALA A 445 2.38 14.29 -1.70
N ASP A 446 3.53 14.87 -1.42
CA ASP A 446 4.14 15.92 -2.23
C ASP A 446 5.46 15.47 -2.89
N GLN A 447 6.08 16.39 -3.64
CA GLN A 447 7.33 16.14 -4.33
C GLN A 447 8.52 15.96 -3.36
N SER A 448 8.54 16.67 -2.23
CA SER A 448 9.60 16.58 -1.21
C SER A 448 9.63 15.20 -0.54
N LEU A 449 8.45 14.69 -0.17
CA LEU A 449 8.30 13.34 0.36
C LEU A 449 8.73 12.29 -0.66
N ARG A 450 8.38 12.48 -1.94
CA ARG A 450 8.82 11.60 -3.04
C ARG A 450 10.34 11.59 -3.18
N GLU A 451 10.98 12.76 -3.15
CA GLU A 451 12.43 12.90 -3.28
C GLU A 451 13.17 12.25 -2.11
N THR A 452 12.67 12.42 -0.89
CA THR A 452 13.23 11.79 0.32
C THR A 452 13.07 10.26 0.26
N MET A 453 11.89 9.77 -0.13
CA MET A 453 11.68 8.32 -0.35
C MET A 453 12.62 7.76 -1.41
N LEU A 454 12.80 8.45 -2.54
CA LEU A 454 13.72 8.02 -3.59
C LEU A 454 15.18 8.08 -3.13
N GLY A 455 15.57 9.05 -2.29
CA GLY A 455 16.88 9.08 -1.66
C GLY A 455 17.17 7.77 -0.90
N LEU A 456 16.27 7.36 -0.02
CA LEU A 456 16.40 6.12 0.75
C LEU A 456 16.33 4.86 -0.12
N THR A 457 15.29 4.76 -0.94
CA THR A 457 14.97 3.50 -1.64
C THR A 457 15.84 3.25 -2.87
N SER A 458 16.37 4.30 -3.52
CA SER A 458 17.21 4.16 -4.71
C SER A 458 18.58 3.56 -4.41
N ILE A 459 19.06 3.57 -3.17
CA ILE A 459 20.35 2.95 -2.78
C ILE A 459 20.41 1.49 -3.23
N ALA A 460 19.41 0.69 -2.87
CA ALA A 460 19.30 -0.70 -3.31
C ALA A 460 19.05 -0.83 -4.83
N GLY A 461 18.36 0.14 -5.43
CA GLY A 461 18.13 0.23 -6.88
C GLY A 461 19.43 0.39 -7.67
N ILE A 462 20.20 1.43 -7.33
CA ILE A 462 21.49 1.77 -7.93
C ILE A 462 22.48 0.62 -7.74
N GLY A 463 22.65 0.17 -6.49
CA GLY A 463 23.58 -0.92 -6.15
C GLY A 463 23.18 -2.27 -6.75
N GLY A 464 21.91 -2.44 -7.17
CA GLY A 464 21.37 -3.72 -7.59
C GLY A 464 21.33 -4.73 -6.45
N LEU A 465 21.07 -4.23 -5.23
CA LEU A 465 21.15 -4.96 -3.97
C LEU A 465 19.80 -5.58 -3.62
N PRO A 466 19.79 -6.73 -2.92
CA PRO A 466 18.60 -7.22 -2.27
C PRO A 466 18.30 -6.37 -1.03
N ALA A 467 17.02 -6.21 -0.73
CA ALA A 467 16.57 -5.41 0.38
C ALA A 467 15.25 -5.94 0.95
N VAL A 468 15.22 -6.21 2.26
CA VAL A 468 14.03 -6.68 2.99
C VAL A 468 13.48 -5.59 3.89
N THR A 469 12.22 -5.24 3.73
CA THR A 469 11.46 -4.42 4.68
C THR A 469 10.92 -5.28 5.79
N VAL A 470 11.26 -4.90 7.02
CA VAL A 470 10.73 -5.45 8.26
C VAL A 470 9.63 -4.51 8.76
N PRO A 471 8.39 -4.99 8.96
CA PRO A 471 7.30 -4.14 9.45
C PRO A 471 7.46 -3.81 10.93
N LEU A 472 7.27 -2.54 11.27
CA LEU A 472 7.30 -1.97 12.61
C LEU A 472 6.02 -1.14 12.86
N ARG A 473 5.85 -0.64 14.09
CA ARG A 473 4.80 0.31 14.45
C ARG A 473 5.39 1.52 15.17
N THR A 474 4.83 2.69 14.92
CA THR A 474 5.11 3.89 15.74
C THR A 474 4.41 3.77 17.10
N ALA A 475 4.68 4.69 18.02
CA ALA A 475 4.02 4.75 19.32
C ALA A 475 2.48 4.91 19.20
N GLU A 476 2.01 5.57 18.13
CA GLU A 476 0.60 5.75 17.79
C GLU A 476 0.01 4.54 17.05
N GLY A 477 0.78 3.46 16.89
CA GLY A 477 0.34 2.21 16.29
C GLY A 477 0.30 2.22 14.75
N LEU A 478 0.75 3.29 14.09
CA LEU A 478 0.79 3.36 12.63
C LEU A 478 1.94 2.50 12.06
N PRO A 479 1.73 1.81 10.92
CA PRO A 479 2.78 1.03 10.29
C PRO A 479 3.93 1.90 9.78
N CYS A 480 5.15 1.44 10.03
CA CYS A 480 6.37 1.90 9.38
C CYS A 480 7.30 0.70 9.15
N GLY A 481 8.49 0.91 8.58
CA GLY A 481 9.40 -0.20 8.32
C GLY A 481 10.87 0.18 8.31
N VAL A 482 11.70 -0.74 8.78
CA VAL A 482 13.16 -0.70 8.63
C VAL A 482 13.58 -1.60 7.47
N CYS A 483 14.44 -1.11 6.61
CA CYS A 483 14.95 -1.83 5.46
C CYS A 483 16.31 -2.43 5.81
N LEU A 484 16.48 -3.73 5.59
CA LEU A 484 17.74 -4.46 5.67
C LEU A 484 18.30 -4.58 4.26
N VAL A 485 19.50 -4.05 4.02
CA VAL A 485 20.18 -4.08 2.71
C VAL A 485 21.48 -4.86 2.82
N ALA A 486 21.70 -5.81 1.91
CA ALA A 486 22.90 -6.63 1.87
C ALA A 486 23.60 -6.55 0.50
N ALA A 487 24.76 -7.20 0.39
CA ALA A 487 25.48 -7.31 -0.87
C ALA A 487 24.66 -8.03 -1.97
N PRO A 488 24.96 -7.80 -3.27
CA PRO A 488 24.33 -8.57 -4.35
C PRO A 488 24.47 -10.08 -4.15
N GLY A 489 23.39 -10.81 -4.38
CA GLY A 489 23.33 -12.28 -4.25
C GLY A 489 23.03 -12.79 -2.84
N ARG A 490 22.96 -11.90 -1.83
CA ARG A 490 22.65 -12.26 -0.43
C ARG A 490 21.16 -12.20 -0.10
N ASP A 491 20.31 -12.40 -1.10
CA ASP A 491 18.85 -12.42 -0.97
C ASP A 491 18.39 -13.44 0.08
N ARG A 492 18.93 -14.66 0.01
CA ARG A 492 18.59 -15.76 0.94
C ARG A 492 19.05 -15.46 2.36
N ASP A 493 20.17 -14.75 2.54
CA ASP A 493 20.65 -14.34 3.86
C ASP A 493 19.65 -13.38 4.52
N LEU A 494 19.14 -12.39 3.77
CA LEU A 494 18.13 -11.47 4.28
C LEU A 494 16.81 -12.20 4.61
N LEU A 495 16.40 -13.16 3.79
CA LEU A 495 15.20 -13.97 4.04
C LEU A 495 15.36 -14.88 5.28
N ALA A 496 16.53 -15.50 5.45
CA ALA A 496 16.84 -16.30 6.63
C ALA A 496 16.82 -15.44 7.90
N LEU A 497 17.41 -14.25 7.83
CA LEU A 497 17.43 -13.30 8.93
C LEU A 497 16.03 -12.76 9.26
N ALA A 498 15.19 -12.51 8.25
CA ALA A 498 13.81 -12.07 8.47
C ALA A 498 13.03 -13.03 9.39
N ARG A 499 13.30 -14.34 9.29
CA ARG A 499 12.67 -15.37 10.13
C ARG A 499 13.12 -15.36 11.58
N THR A 500 14.31 -14.82 11.87
CA THR A 500 14.83 -14.75 13.25
C THR A 500 14.36 -13.51 14.00
N ILE A 501 13.82 -12.53 13.28
CA ILE A 501 13.32 -11.30 13.88
C ILE A 501 11.97 -11.59 14.56
N PRO A 502 11.81 -11.26 15.86
CA PRO A 502 10.55 -11.43 16.56
C PRO A 502 9.41 -10.70 15.83
N ARG A 503 8.26 -11.36 15.76
CA ARG A 503 7.07 -10.75 15.15
C ARG A 503 6.63 -9.56 16.02
N PRO A 504 6.35 -8.38 15.44
CA PRO A 504 5.72 -7.31 16.19
C PRO A 504 4.39 -7.83 16.74
N ALA A 505 4.15 -7.57 18.04
CA ALA A 505 2.95 -8.02 18.75
C ALA A 505 1.66 -7.41 18.18
#